data_AF-A0A2J6IBH2-F1
#
_entry.id   AF-A0A2J6IBH2-F1
#
_cell.length_a   1.000
_cell.length_b   1.000
_cell.length_c   1.000
_cell.angle_alpha   90.00
_cell.angle_beta   90.00
_cell.angle_gamma   90.00
#
_symmetry.space_group_name_H-M   'P 1'
#
loop_
_entity.id
_entity.type
_entity.pdbx_description
1 polymer ?
#
loop_
_entity_poly.entity_id
_entity_poly.type
_entity_poly.pdbx_seq_one_letter_code
_entity_poly.pdbx_strand_id
1 'polypeptide(L)'
;MVNAQNNMDAAIGEATGLMRKIRKDKLGFDDSFAIIKSDNIANMLISLTGKIQWGATIIGAITLLGAAIGLMNIMLVSVTERTREIGIRKAIGARSKTIRNQFLAEAIVIAQLGGILGVIMGILIGNLVSLAIGSSFIIPWQWIFGGLLLTFVVALASGIIPANKAAQLDPIESLRYE
;
A
#
# COMPACT_ATOMS: atom_id res chain seq x y z
N MET A 1 23.46 -26.35 -25.09
CA MET A 1 23.01 -25.35 -24.10
C MET A 1 23.81 -24.08 -24.33
N VAL A 2 23.25 -23.12 -25.07
CA VAL A 2 23.95 -21.89 -25.46
C VAL A 2 23.60 -20.81 -24.44
N ASN A 3 24.57 -20.44 -23.60
CA ASN A 3 24.37 -19.69 -22.37
C ASN A 3 24.86 -18.22 -22.46
N ALA A 4 24.76 -17.61 -23.65
CA ALA A 4 25.15 -16.22 -23.86
C ALA A 4 24.06 -15.51 -24.68
N GLN A 5 23.47 -14.47 -24.13
CA GLN A 5 22.38 -13.69 -24.73
C GLN A 5 22.74 -13.18 -26.15
N ASN A 6 24.03 -12.91 -26.41
CA ASN A 6 24.56 -12.55 -27.74
C ASN A 6 24.47 -13.68 -28.79
N ASN A 7 24.54 -14.95 -28.37
CA ASN A 7 24.43 -16.08 -29.29
C ASN A 7 22.97 -16.42 -29.62
N MET A 8 22.02 -16.05 -28.76
CA MET A 8 20.60 -16.28 -28.99
C MET A 8 20.07 -15.35 -30.10
N ASP A 9 20.44 -14.06 -30.08
CA ASP A 9 20.05 -13.12 -31.14
C ASP A 9 20.73 -13.44 -32.48
N ALA A 10 21.98 -13.90 -32.46
CA ALA A 10 22.67 -14.39 -33.66
C ALA A 10 22.00 -15.64 -34.25
N ALA A 11 21.66 -16.63 -33.41
CA ALA A 11 20.95 -17.84 -33.84
C ALA A 11 19.54 -17.54 -34.35
N ILE A 12 18.86 -16.55 -33.78
CA ILE A 12 17.55 -16.08 -34.26
C ILE A 12 17.71 -15.38 -35.60
N GLY A 13 18.74 -14.56 -35.80
CA GLY A 13 19.05 -13.93 -37.08
C GLY A 13 19.27 -14.98 -38.19
N GLU A 14 20.03 -16.03 -37.89
CA GLU A 14 20.28 -17.14 -38.83
C GLU A 14 18.99 -17.94 -39.13
N ALA A 15 18.21 -18.27 -38.11
CA ALA A 15 16.93 -18.95 -38.27
C ALA A 15 15.92 -18.11 -39.08
N THR A 16 15.90 -16.78 -38.88
CA THR A 16 15.07 -15.83 -39.63
C THR A 16 15.46 -15.84 -41.11
N GLY A 17 16.77 -15.78 -41.40
CA GLY A 17 17.28 -15.83 -42.77
C GLY A 17 16.94 -17.13 -43.50
N LEU A 18 17.06 -18.27 -42.83
CA LEU A 18 16.68 -19.57 -43.38
C LEU A 18 15.18 -19.68 -43.62
N MET A 19 14.35 -19.22 -42.69
CA MET A 19 12.89 -19.27 -42.82
C MET A 19 12.36 -18.37 -43.93
N ARG A 20 12.92 -17.15 -44.10
CA ARG A 20 12.60 -16.29 -45.26
C ARG A 20 12.90 -16.96 -46.59
N LYS A 21 14.05 -17.65 -46.68
CA LYS A 21 14.46 -18.38 -47.88
C LYS A 21 13.51 -19.54 -48.20
N ILE A 22 13.04 -20.27 -47.19
CA ILE A 22 12.10 -21.38 -47.35
C ILE A 22 10.72 -20.88 -47.77
N ARG A 23 10.24 -19.78 -47.17
CA ARG A 23 8.90 -19.20 -47.46
C ARG A 23 8.85 -18.32 -48.70
N LYS A 24 10.01 -17.98 -49.29
CA LYS A 24 10.14 -17.09 -50.47
C LYS A 24 9.56 -15.70 -50.21
N ASP A 25 9.75 -15.19 -48.99
CA ASP A 25 9.32 -13.84 -48.64
C ASP A 25 10.09 -12.82 -49.50
N LYS A 26 9.36 -11.84 -50.08
CA LYS A 26 9.95 -10.83 -50.97
C LYS A 26 10.83 -9.87 -50.17
N LEU A 27 11.98 -9.50 -50.75
CA LEU A 27 12.89 -8.51 -50.18
C LEU A 27 12.17 -7.16 -49.99
N GLY A 28 12.20 -6.63 -48.78
CA GLY A 28 11.58 -5.34 -48.41
C GLY A 28 10.16 -5.42 -47.83
N PHE A 29 9.57 -6.62 -47.70
CA PHE A 29 8.28 -6.83 -47.03
C PHE A 29 8.48 -7.44 -45.63
N ASP A 30 7.48 -7.26 -44.77
CA ASP A 30 7.46 -7.84 -43.42
C ASP A 30 7.45 -9.38 -43.46
N ASP A 31 8.02 -9.99 -42.42
CA ASP A 31 8.08 -11.44 -42.27
C ASP A 31 6.69 -12.09 -42.28
N SER A 32 6.50 -13.12 -43.10
CA SER A 32 5.26 -13.93 -43.09
C SER A 32 5.21 -14.94 -41.92
N PHE A 33 6.07 -14.79 -40.91
CA PHE A 33 6.16 -15.67 -39.75
C PHE A 33 6.49 -14.88 -38.48
N ALA A 34 5.99 -15.36 -37.33
CA ALA A 34 6.26 -14.78 -36.03
C ALA A 34 7.33 -15.61 -35.30
N ILE A 35 8.37 -14.94 -34.80
CA ILE A 35 9.37 -15.55 -33.91
C ILE A 35 8.93 -15.29 -32.47
N ILE A 36 8.39 -16.32 -31.83
CA ILE A 36 7.99 -16.25 -30.43
C ILE A 36 9.19 -16.66 -29.59
N LYS A 37 9.89 -15.67 -29.02
CA LYS A 37 10.93 -15.90 -28.02
C LYS A 37 10.26 -16.16 -26.66
N SER A 38 10.81 -17.10 -25.88
CA SER A 38 10.36 -17.30 -24.48
C SER A 38 10.44 -16.00 -23.67
N ASP A 39 11.43 -15.14 -23.97
CA ASP A 39 11.61 -13.84 -23.33
C ASP A 39 10.46 -12.87 -23.64
N ASN A 40 9.83 -12.94 -24.82
CA ASN A 40 8.72 -12.04 -25.19
C ASN A 40 7.46 -12.35 -24.36
N ILE A 41 7.16 -13.63 -24.11
CA ILE A 41 6.04 -14.03 -23.26
C ILE A 41 6.32 -13.65 -21.80
N ALA A 42 7.54 -13.90 -21.31
CA ALA A 42 7.94 -13.50 -19.96
C ALA A 42 7.84 -11.99 -19.75
N ASN A 43 8.37 -11.18 -20.69
CA ASN A 43 8.30 -9.72 -20.64
C ASN A 43 6.87 -9.20 -20.72
N MET A 44 6.01 -9.85 -21.52
CA MET A 44 4.58 -9.52 -21.56
C MET A 44 3.92 -9.77 -20.20
N LEU A 45 4.13 -10.93 -19.58
CA LEU A 45 3.56 -11.24 -18.26
C LEU A 45 4.08 -10.28 -17.18
N ILE A 46 5.39 -9.99 -17.16
CA ILE A 46 5.99 -9.02 -16.24
C ILE A 46 5.35 -7.64 -16.43
N SER A 47 5.13 -7.21 -17.67
CA SER A 47 4.50 -5.92 -17.95
C SER A 47 3.04 -5.85 -17.50
N LEU A 48 2.28 -6.94 -17.65
CA LEU A 48 0.89 -7.03 -17.20
C LEU A 48 0.79 -7.04 -15.67
N THR A 49 1.61 -7.84 -14.99
CA THR A 49 1.70 -7.85 -13.52
C THR A 49 2.12 -6.48 -12.99
N GLY A 50 3.07 -5.82 -13.64
CA GLY A 50 3.49 -4.46 -13.27
C GLY A 50 2.36 -3.43 -13.38
N LYS A 51 1.54 -3.49 -14.43
CA LYS A 51 0.36 -2.62 -14.58
C LYS A 51 -0.68 -2.84 -13.47
N ILE A 52 -0.95 -4.10 -13.13
CA ILE A 52 -1.86 -4.46 -12.02
C ILE A 52 -1.32 -3.91 -10.70
N GLN A 53 -0.02 -4.07 -10.45
CA GLN A 53 0.63 -3.56 -9.24
C GLN A 53 0.54 -2.04 -9.12
N TRP A 54 0.77 -1.31 -10.21
CA TRP A 54 0.62 0.15 -10.24
C TRP A 54 -0.82 0.58 -9.96
N GLY A 55 -1.79 -0.06 -10.61
CA GLY A 55 -3.22 0.19 -10.36
C GLY A 55 -3.61 -0.04 -8.89
N ALA A 56 -3.21 -1.17 -8.33
CA ALA A 56 -3.45 -1.49 -6.92
C ALA A 56 -2.79 -0.49 -5.97
N THR A 57 -1.59 -0.03 -6.30
CA THR A 57 -0.86 0.96 -5.49
C THR A 57 -1.60 2.31 -5.45
N ILE A 58 -2.10 2.78 -6.59
CA ILE A 58 -2.85 4.05 -6.68
C ILE A 58 -4.15 3.96 -5.88
N ILE A 59 -4.92 2.88 -6.06
CA ILE A 59 -6.16 2.67 -5.31
C ILE A 59 -5.86 2.60 -3.82
N GLY A 60 -4.85 1.82 -3.43
CA GLY A 60 -4.41 1.72 -2.03
C GLY A 60 -4.01 3.08 -1.44
N ALA A 61 -3.29 3.91 -2.19
CA ALA A 61 -2.90 5.25 -1.74
C ALA A 61 -4.11 6.17 -1.49
N ILE A 62 -5.10 6.17 -2.40
CA ILE A 62 -6.32 6.96 -2.23
C ILE A 62 -7.13 6.46 -1.03
N THR A 63 -7.30 5.15 -0.88
CA THR A 63 -7.99 4.56 0.29
C THR A 63 -7.29 4.91 1.59
N LEU A 64 -5.95 4.87 1.61
CA LEU A 64 -5.14 5.21 2.78
C LEU A 64 -5.31 6.68 3.17
N LEU A 65 -5.32 7.61 2.19
CA LEU A 65 -5.57 9.03 2.44
C LEU A 65 -6.97 9.26 3.01
N GLY A 66 -7.99 8.62 2.44
CA GLY A 66 -9.36 8.69 2.95
C GLY A 66 -9.47 8.19 4.40
N ALA A 67 -8.82 7.05 4.70
CA ALA A 67 -8.75 6.51 6.06
C ALA A 67 -8.02 7.45 7.03
N ALA A 68 -6.93 8.10 6.59
CA ALA A 68 -6.19 9.07 7.40
C ALA A 68 -7.06 10.28 7.78
N ILE A 69 -7.81 10.81 6.83
CA ILE A 69 -8.75 11.92 7.05
C ILE A 69 -9.90 11.49 7.97
N GLY A 70 -10.45 10.29 7.74
CA GLY A 70 -11.49 9.72 8.60
C GLY A 70 -11.03 9.56 10.05
N LEU A 71 -9.83 9.01 10.26
CA LEU A 71 -9.23 8.89 11.59
C LEU A 71 -9.01 10.25 12.24
N MET A 72 -8.48 11.24 11.48
CA MET A 72 -8.29 12.60 11.97
C MET A 72 -9.62 13.20 12.45
N ASN A 73 -10.70 13.05 11.68
CA ASN A 73 -12.01 13.58 12.03
C ASN A 73 -12.58 12.93 13.29
N ILE A 74 -12.50 11.60 13.40
CA ILE A 74 -12.95 10.88 14.60
C ILE A 74 -12.16 11.38 15.83
N MET A 75 -10.85 11.56 15.70
CA MET A 75 -10.03 12.07 16.81
C MET A 75 -10.37 13.53 17.16
N LEU A 76 -10.66 14.38 16.17
CA LEU A 76 -11.11 15.76 16.43
C LEU A 76 -12.44 15.79 17.20
N VAL A 77 -13.39 14.94 16.82
CA VAL A 77 -14.68 14.81 17.52
C VAL A 77 -14.47 14.28 18.94
N SER A 78 -13.62 13.27 19.12
CA SER A 78 -13.30 12.74 20.44
C SER A 78 -12.68 13.79 21.38
N VAL A 79 -11.83 14.67 20.84
CA VAL A 79 -11.28 15.79 21.62
C VAL A 79 -12.37 16.75 22.05
N THR A 80 -13.33 17.05 21.17
CA THR A 80 -14.45 17.94 21.52
C THR A 80 -15.38 17.34 22.57
N GLU A 81 -15.69 16.05 22.47
CA GLU A 81 -16.52 15.33 23.47
C GLU A 81 -15.83 15.28 24.84
N ARG A 82 -14.49 15.09 24.85
CA ARG A 82 -13.69 14.99 26.08
C ARG A 82 -13.11 16.33 26.54
N THR A 83 -13.60 17.46 26.02
CA THR A 83 -13.03 18.81 26.32
C THR A 83 -12.97 19.10 27.81
N ARG A 84 -14.07 18.85 28.55
CA ARG A 84 -14.16 19.11 29.99
C ARG A 84 -13.20 18.22 30.80
N GLU A 85 -13.06 16.96 30.43
CA GLU A 85 -12.11 16.04 31.08
C GLU A 85 -10.66 16.49 30.90
N ILE A 86 -10.30 16.93 29.70
CA ILE A 86 -8.96 17.46 29.38
C ILE A 86 -8.71 18.74 30.19
N GLY A 87 -9.72 19.60 30.30
CA GLY A 87 -9.69 20.82 31.11
C GLY A 87 -9.41 20.55 32.57
N ILE A 88 -10.14 19.61 33.17
CA ILE A 88 -9.92 19.16 34.55
C ILE A 88 -8.48 18.66 34.69
N ARG A 89 -8.00 17.75 33.83
CA ARG A 89 -6.62 17.23 33.91
C ARG A 89 -5.56 18.32 33.87
N LYS A 90 -5.73 19.35 33.04
CA LYS A 90 -4.80 20.48 32.98
C LYS A 90 -4.90 21.39 34.21
N ALA A 91 -6.10 21.59 34.78
CA ALA A 91 -6.29 22.39 35.99
C ALA A 91 -5.58 21.77 37.22
N ILE A 92 -5.50 20.44 37.30
CA ILE A 92 -4.71 19.71 38.31
C ILE A 92 -3.21 19.56 37.95
N GLY A 93 -2.74 20.24 36.89
CA GLY A 93 -1.30 20.36 36.57
C GLY A 93 -0.77 19.41 35.49
N ALA A 94 -1.62 18.74 34.70
CA ALA A 94 -1.14 17.95 33.57
C ALA A 94 -0.46 18.82 32.51
N ARG A 95 0.77 18.44 32.12
CA ARG A 95 1.51 19.12 31.05
C ARG A 95 0.85 18.88 29.69
N SER A 96 0.80 19.89 28.83
CA SER A 96 0.27 19.78 27.46
C SER A 96 0.93 18.65 26.64
N LYS A 97 2.23 18.39 26.88
CA LYS A 97 2.95 17.27 26.26
C LYS A 97 2.38 15.90 26.65
N THR A 98 1.94 15.72 27.90
CA THR A 98 1.34 14.47 28.36
C THR A 98 0.00 14.21 27.67
N ILE A 99 -0.84 15.24 27.57
CA ILE A 99 -2.12 15.16 26.85
C ILE A 99 -1.88 14.85 25.37
N ARG A 100 -0.93 15.56 24.71
CA ARG A 100 -0.58 15.29 23.32
C ARG A 100 -0.17 13.83 23.11
N ASN A 101 0.73 13.33 23.95
CA ASN A 101 1.24 11.97 23.82
C ASN A 101 0.15 10.92 24.06
N GLN A 102 -0.80 11.18 24.94
CA GLN A 102 -1.95 10.30 25.18
C GLN A 102 -2.82 10.17 23.93
N PHE A 103 -3.24 11.30 23.33
CA PHE A 103 -4.07 11.29 22.12
C PHE A 103 -3.32 10.71 20.91
N LEU A 104 -2.02 10.98 20.79
CA LEU A 104 -1.20 10.39 19.73
C LEU A 104 -1.08 8.86 19.89
N ALA A 105 -0.88 8.38 21.13
CA ALA A 105 -0.85 6.96 21.43
C ALA A 105 -2.21 6.29 21.14
N GLU A 106 -3.32 6.94 21.48
CA GLU A 106 -4.67 6.46 21.17
C GLU A 106 -4.88 6.31 19.64
N ALA A 107 -4.47 7.31 18.85
CA ALA A 107 -4.52 7.24 17.38
C ALA A 107 -3.70 6.07 16.83
N ILE A 108 -2.46 5.92 17.31
CA ILE A 108 -1.54 4.85 16.88
C ILE A 108 -2.12 3.48 17.24
N VAL A 109 -2.61 3.30 18.47
CA VAL A 109 -3.15 2.01 18.91
C VAL A 109 -4.37 1.63 18.09
N ILE A 110 -5.29 2.56 17.85
CA ILE A 110 -6.48 2.31 17.01
C ILE A 110 -6.06 1.91 15.59
N ALA A 111 -5.14 2.67 14.99
CA ALA A 111 -4.66 2.39 13.64
C ALA A 111 -3.92 1.05 13.55
N GLN A 112 -3.10 0.71 14.54
CA GLN A 112 -2.32 -0.53 14.53
C GLN A 112 -3.18 -1.75 14.78
N LEU A 113 -4.18 -1.66 15.65
CA LEU A 113 -5.19 -2.72 15.84
C LEU A 113 -5.99 -2.93 14.55
N GLY A 114 -6.41 -1.85 13.89
CA GLY A 114 -7.06 -1.92 12.58
C GLY A 114 -6.15 -2.54 11.52
N GLY A 115 -4.87 -2.18 11.49
CA GLY A 115 -3.87 -2.74 10.58
C GLY A 115 -3.66 -4.24 10.79
N ILE A 116 -3.52 -4.68 12.04
CA ILE A 116 -3.37 -6.11 12.38
C ILE A 116 -4.64 -6.89 11.97
N LEU A 117 -5.82 -6.37 12.29
CA LEU A 117 -7.09 -6.98 11.87
C LEU A 117 -7.21 -7.04 10.34
N GLY A 118 -6.80 -5.98 9.65
CA GLY A 118 -6.74 -5.93 8.19
C GLY A 118 -5.80 -6.98 7.59
N VAL A 119 -4.63 -7.19 8.20
CA VAL A 119 -3.69 -8.25 7.78
C VAL A 119 -4.31 -9.64 7.97
N ILE A 120 -4.92 -9.91 9.12
CA ILE A 120 -5.59 -11.19 9.39
C ILE A 120 -6.70 -11.43 8.37
N MET A 121 -7.56 -10.44 8.14
CA MET A 121 -8.64 -10.54 7.13
C MET A 121 -8.08 -10.69 5.72
N GLY A 122 -7.01 -9.98 5.36
CA GLY A 122 -6.36 -10.10 4.06
C GLY A 122 -5.78 -11.50 3.82
N ILE A 123 -5.15 -12.10 4.83
CA ILE A 123 -4.66 -13.48 4.75
C ILE A 123 -5.82 -14.46 4.62
N LEU A 124 -6.91 -14.29 5.38
CA LEU A 124 -8.10 -15.15 5.31
C LEU A 124 -8.75 -15.09 3.92
N ILE A 125 -9.02 -13.88 3.42
CA ILE A 125 -9.60 -13.69 2.08
C ILE A 125 -8.65 -14.22 1.00
N GLY A 126 -7.35 -13.96 1.12
CA GLY A 126 -6.34 -14.48 0.20
C GLY A 126 -6.34 -16.01 0.12
N ASN A 127 -6.43 -16.70 1.27
CA ASN A 127 -6.54 -18.16 1.30
C ASN A 127 -7.85 -18.66 0.69
N LEU A 128 -8.99 -18.02 0.98
CA LEU A 128 -10.29 -18.41 0.40
C LEU A 128 -10.28 -18.29 -1.12
N VAL A 129 -9.72 -17.19 -1.66
CA VAL A 129 -9.60 -16.99 -3.10
C VAL A 129 -8.63 -18.01 -3.73
N SER A 130 -7.53 -18.32 -3.05
CA SER A 130 -6.56 -19.33 -3.48
C SER A 130 -7.20 -20.70 -3.65
N LEU A 131 -8.03 -21.12 -2.68
CA LEU A 131 -8.77 -22.37 -2.72
C LEU A 131 -9.76 -22.41 -3.89
N ALA A 132 -10.43 -21.29 -4.19
CA ALA A 132 -11.39 -21.21 -5.30
C ALA A 132 -10.72 -21.31 -6.68
N ILE A 133 -9.50 -20.78 -6.83
CA ILE A 133 -8.76 -20.74 -8.11
C ILE A 133 -7.85 -21.97 -8.28
N GLY A 134 -7.64 -22.75 -7.22
CA GLY A 134 -6.72 -23.90 -7.23
C GLY A 134 -5.24 -23.50 -7.28
N SER A 135 -4.92 -22.27 -6.86
CA SER A 135 -3.54 -21.76 -6.77
C SER A 135 -3.02 -21.87 -5.33
N SER A 136 -1.70 -21.71 -5.15
CA SER A 136 -1.07 -21.63 -3.82
C SER A 136 -0.84 -20.17 -3.43
N PHE A 137 -1.38 -19.76 -2.29
CA PHE A 137 -1.21 -18.41 -1.76
C PHE A 137 0.07 -18.29 -0.94
N ILE A 138 1.06 -17.60 -1.49
CA ILE A 138 2.28 -17.23 -0.77
C ILE A 138 2.04 -15.93 -0.01
N ILE A 139 2.26 -15.97 1.31
CA ILE A 139 2.14 -14.82 2.19
C ILE A 139 3.39 -13.96 2.06
N PRO A 140 3.31 -12.73 1.52
CA PRO A 140 4.47 -11.88 1.33
C PRO A 140 4.78 -11.09 2.61
N TRP A 141 5.50 -11.70 3.55
CA TRP A 141 5.81 -11.10 4.86
C TRP A 141 6.41 -9.68 4.77
N GLN A 142 7.32 -9.44 3.81
CA GLN A 142 7.94 -8.14 3.60
C GLN A 142 6.91 -7.02 3.33
N TRP A 143 5.90 -7.31 2.51
CA TRP A 143 4.84 -6.36 2.16
C TRP A 143 3.89 -6.12 3.33
N ILE A 144 3.63 -7.15 4.15
CA ILE A 144 2.82 -7.03 5.37
C ILE A 144 3.50 -6.09 6.38
N PHE A 145 4.79 -6.31 6.65
CA PHE A 145 5.55 -5.43 7.56
C PHE A 145 5.65 -4.00 7.01
N GLY A 146 5.87 -3.85 5.70
CA GLY A 146 5.85 -2.55 5.04
C GLY A 146 4.51 -1.83 5.20
N GLY A 147 3.39 -2.56 5.04
CA GLY A 147 2.04 -2.04 5.25
C GLY A 147 1.78 -1.61 6.70
N LEU A 148 2.16 -2.43 7.68
CA LEU A 148 2.02 -2.10 9.11
C LEU A 148 2.86 -0.88 9.53
N LEU A 149 4.05 -0.73 8.95
CA LEU A 149 4.89 0.45 9.17
C LEU A 149 4.25 1.69 8.50
N LEU A 150 3.73 1.55 7.30
CA LEU A 150 3.03 2.62 6.59
C LEU A 150 1.79 3.10 7.37
N THR A 151 0.99 2.18 7.94
CA THR A 151 -0.16 2.56 8.77
C THR A 151 0.27 3.31 10.03
N PHE A 152 1.39 2.93 10.64
CA PHE A 152 1.95 3.64 11.79
C PHE A 152 2.34 5.08 11.44
N VAL A 153 3.04 5.28 10.31
CA VAL A 153 3.42 6.62 9.83
C VAL A 153 2.20 7.48 9.52
N VAL A 154 1.18 6.91 8.89
CA VAL A 154 -0.07 7.62 8.58
C VAL A 154 -0.83 7.99 9.86
N ALA A 155 -0.90 7.09 10.85
CA ALA A 155 -1.54 7.36 12.13
C ALA A 155 -0.85 8.47 12.91
N LEU A 156 0.49 8.52 12.85
CA LEU A 156 1.25 9.65 13.38
C LEU A 156 0.88 10.95 12.67
N ALA A 157 0.90 10.95 11.33
CA ALA A 157 0.63 12.15 10.54
C ALA A 157 -0.79 12.69 10.78
N SER A 158 -1.80 11.83 10.78
CA SER A 158 -3.20 12.23 11.02
C SER A 158 -3.51 12.55 12.48
N GLY A 159 -2.82 11.91 13.43
CA GLY A 159 -3.02 12.11 14.87
C GLY A 159 -2.35 13.37 15.45
N ILE A 160 -1.33 13.93 14.79
CA ILE A 160 -0.61 15.12 15.30
C ILE A 160 -1.52 16.34 15.43
N ILE A 161 -2.38 16.60 14.44
CA ILE A 161 -3.28 17.77 14.43
C ILE A 161 -4.27 17.72 15.61
N PRO A 162 -5.09 16.66 15.80
CA PRO A 162 -6.02 16.58 16.92
C PRO A 162 -5.31 16.53 18.27
N ALA A 163 -4.17 15.83 18.38
CA ALA A 163 -3.41 15.76 19.62
C ALA A 163 -2.86 17.14 20.05
N ASN A 164 -2.41 17.95 19.10
CA ASN A 164 -2.00 19.33 19.37
C ASN A 164 -3.20 20.19 19.81
N LYS A 165 -4.36 20.03 19.15
CA LYS A 165 -5.58 20.75 19.52
C LYS A 165 -6.01 20.45 20.96
N ALA A 166 -6.01 19.17 21.36
CA ALA A 166 -6.26 18.77 22.74
C ALA A 166 -5.25 19.37 23.74
N ALA A 167 -3.96 19.38 23.37
CA ALA A 167 -2.88 19.91 24.20
C ALA A 167 -2.94 21.44 24.39
N GLN A 168 -3.60 22.17 23.50
CA GLN A 168 -3.73 23.63 23.54
C GLN A 168 -5.03 24.15 24.18
N LEU A 169 -6.00 23.28 24.51
CA LEU A 169 -7.23 23.68 25.22
C LEU A 169 -6.95 24.42 26.54
N ASP A 170 -7.55 25.59 26.74
CA ASP A 170 -7.43 26.35 27.98
C ASP A 170 -8.30 25.76 29.10
N PRO A 171 -7.77 25.56 30.32
CA PRO A 171 -8.51 24.96 31.44
C PRO A 171 -9.77 25.75 31.82
N ILE A 172 -9.72 27.08 31.73
CA ILE A 172 -10.82 27.96 32.11
C ILE A 172 -11.97 27.85 31.09
N GLU A 173 -11.66 27.90 29.78
CA GLU A 173 -12.67 27.77 28.73
C GLU A 173 -13.28 26.38 28.69
N SER A 174 -12.47 25.34 28.87
CA SER A 174 -12.93 23.94 28.85
C SER A 174 -13.81 23.56 30.04
N LEU A 175 -13.71 24.24 31.18
CA LEU A 175 -14.61 24.04 32.33
C LEU A 175 -15.93 24.82 32.21
N ARG A 176 -15.96 25.84 31.34
CA ARG A 176 -17.15 26.64 31.04
C ARG A 176 -17.96 26.05 29.87
N TYR A 177 -17.42 25.03 29.21
CA TYR A 177 -18.10 24.26 28.18
C TYR A 177 -19.21 23.41 28.80
N GLU A 178 -20.45 23.59 28.33
CA GLU A 178 -21.58 22.66 28.58
C GLU A 178 -21.46 21.41 27.71
#